data_AF-A0A2H0D1F8-F1
#
_entry.id   AF-A0A2H0D1F8-F1
#
_cell.length_a   1.000
_cell.length_b   1.000
_cell.length_c   1.000
_cell.angle_alpha   90.00
_cell.angle_beta   90.00
_cell.angle_gamma   90.00
#
_symmetry.space_group_name_H-M   'P 1'
#
loop_
_entity.id
_entity.type
_entity.pdbx_description
1 polymer ?
#
loop_
_entity_poly.entity_id
_entity_poly.type
_entity_poly.pdbx_seq_one_letter_code
_entity_poly.pdbx_strand_id
1 'polypeptide(L)'
;MKKTQLGILLGILAGVIDVIPMVLQKLTWDANFSAFSLWVISGFLIATTNLKIKGVAKGIIIPFLVLFPSAIIIGWKEPFSLIPIFIMTLILGSALGFLIDKYGK
;
A
#
# COMPACT_ATOMS: atom_id res chain seq x y z
N MET A 1 13.92 12.15 10.93
CA MET A 1 12.44 12.23 10.84
C MET A 1 11.86 11.23 11.81
N LYS A 2 10.74 11.53 12.45
CA LYS A 2 10.03 10.52 13.27
C LYS A 2 9.60 9.38 12.34
N LYS A 3 9.71 8.13 12.77
CA LYS A 3 9.27 6.94 12.01
C LYS A 3 7.90 7.11 11.34
N THR A 4 6.93 7.71 12.04
CA THR A 4 5.59 8.02 11.51
C THR A 4 5.62 8.98 10.31
N GLN A 5 6.42 10.05 10.36
CA GLN A 5 6.56 11.00 9.24
C GLN A 5 7.19 10.33 8.02
N LEU A 6 8.19 9.47 8.25
CA LEU A 6 8.81 8.68 7.19
C LEU A 6 7.80 7.72 6.56
N GLY A 7 6.98 7.05 7.37
CA GLY A 7 5.93 6.15 6.89
C GLY A 7 4.91 6.86 6.00
N ILE A 8 4.43 8.04 6.42
CA ILE A 8 3.51 8.84 5.61
C ILE A 8 4.17 9.29 4.30
N LEU A 9 5.41 9.80 4.36
CA LEU A 9 6.13 10.26 3.16
C LEU A 9 6.32 9.12 2.15
N LEU A 10 6.80 7.96 2.61
CA LEU A 10 7.00 6.79 1.74
C LEU A 10 5.66 6.25 1.23
N GLY A 11 4.60 6.31 2.03
CA GLY A 11 3.23 5.96 1.61
C GLY A 11 2.70 6.88 0.50
N ILE A 12 2.96 8.20 0.59
CA ILE A 12 2.62 9.14 -0.49
C ILE A 12 3.38 8.78 -1.77
N LEU A 13 4.69 8.51 -1.68
CA LEU A 13 5.50 8.12 -2.84
C LEU A 13 5.00 6.81 -3.48
N ALA A 14 4.72 5.79 -2.66
CA ALA A 14 4.16 4.53 -3.14
C ALA A 14 2.79 4.74 -3.81
N GLY A 15 1.92 5.56 -3.22
CA GLY A 15 0.62 5.90 -3.78
C GLY A 15 0.72 6.61 -5.12
N VAL A 16 1.66 7.55 -5.28
CA VAL A 16 1.92 8.21 -6.58
C VAL A 16 2.39 7.18 -7.61
N ILE A 17 3.32 6.30 -7.25
CA ILE A 17 3.83 5.25 -8.14
C ILE A 17 2.70 4.33 -8.61
N ASP A 18 1.80 3.94 -7.72
CA ASP A 18 0.68 3.03 -8.03
C ASP A 18 -0.40 3.72 -8.88
N VAL A 19 -0.67 5.00 -8.65
CA VAL A 19 -1.71 5.75 -9.39
C VAL A 19 -1.27 6.14 -10.81
N ILE A 20 0.03 6.30 -11.09
CA ILE A 20 0.53 6.59 -12.44
C ILE A 20 -0.02 5.61 -13.51
N PRO A 21 0.16 4.28 -13.38
CA PRO A 21 -0.37 3.34 -14.36
C PRO A 21 -1.90 3.32 -14.39
N MET A 22 -2.58 3.61 -13.28
CA MET A 22 -4.04 3.65 -13.20
C MET A 22 -4.63 4.84 -13.98
N VAL A 23 -4.01 6.02 -13.88
CA VAL A 23 -4.39 7.22 -14.64
C VAL A 23 -4.13 7.01 -16.14
N LEU A 24 -3.00 6.38 -16.49
CA LEU A 24 -2.70 6.03 -17.89
C LEU A 24 -3.72 5.06 -18.49
N GLN A 25 -4.24 4.14 -17.68
CA GLN A 25 -5.32 3.22 -18.03
C GLN A 25 -6.72 3.85 -17.99
N LYS A 26 -6.83 5.14 -17.66
CA LYS A 26 -8.10 5.88 -17.54
C LYS A 26 -9.09 5.24 -16.57
N LEU A 27 -8.58 4.65 -15.49
CA LEU A 27 -9.43 4.15 -14.41
C LEU A 27 -10.20 5.30 -13.73
N THR A 28 -11.31 4.98 -13.08
CA THR A 28 -12.19 5.96 -12.46
C THR A 28 -11.49 6.69 -11.29
N TRP A 29 -11.87 7.94 -11.06
CA TRP A 29 -11.21 8.77 -10.02
C TRP A 29 -11.34 8.18 -8.62
N ASP A 30 -12.48 7.57 -8.29
CA ASP A 30 -12.70 6.88 -7.01
C ASP A 30 -11.70 5.73 -6.80
N ALA A 31 -11.39 4.95 -7.85
CA ALA A 31 -10.39 3.90 -7.78
C ALA A 31 -8.99 4.47 -7.53
N ASN A 32 -8.62 5.55 -8.23
CA ASN A 32 -7.33 6.23 -8.06
C ASN A 32 -7.17 6.80 -6.64
N PHE A 33 -8.20 7.48 -6.11
CA PHE A 33 -8.18 8.00 -4.74
C PHE A 33 -8.12 6.88 -3.70
N SER A 34 -8.87 5.79 -3.92
CA SER A 34 -8.85 4.63 -3.03
C SER A 34 -7.46 4.00 -2.96
N ALA A 35 -6.81 3.76 -4.11
CA ALA A 35 -5.46 3.21 -4.18
C ALA A 35 -4.42 4.14 -3.53
N PHE A 36 -4.48 5.44 -3.80
CA PHE A 36 -3.61 6.41 -3.13
C PHE A 36 -3.78 6.40 -1.61
N SER A 37 -5.02 6.46 -1.13
CA SER A 37 -5.33 6.42 0.30
C SER A 37 -4.84 5.14 0.96
N LEU A 38 -4.98 3.98 0.29
CA LEU A 38 -4.46 2.70 0.76
C LEU A 38 -2.98 2.78 1.09
N TRP A 39 -2.16 3.38 0.21
CA TRP A 39 -0.72 3.48 0.41
C TRP A 39 -0.33 4.44 1.53
N VAL A 40 -0.98 5.60 1.61
CA VAL A 40 -0.73 6.58 2.69
C VAL A 40 -1.09 5.99 4.06
N ILE A 41 -2.28 5.37 4.16
CA ILE A 41 -2.76 4.73 5.39
C ILE A 41 -1.86 3.56 5.76
N SER A 42 -1.47 2.73 4.80
CA SER A 42 -0.55 1.61 5.03
C SER A 42 0.81 2.08 5.55
N GLY A 43 1.37 3.13 4.95
CA GLY A 43 2.63 3.72 5.41
C GLY A 43 2.56 4.22 6.85
N PHE A 44 1.45 4.87 7.22
CA PHE A 44 1.19 5.28 8.60
C PHE A 44 1.08 4.08 9.56
N LEU A 45 0.29 3.06 9.21
CA LEU A 45 0.08 1.86 10.04
C LEU A 45 1.36 1.04 10.20
N ILE A 46 2.16 0.88 9.15
CA ILE A 46 3.46 0.18 9.22
C ILE A 46 4.42 0.90 10.17
N ALA A 47 4.41 2.24 10.14
CA ALA A 47 5.30 3.04 10.98
C ALA A 47 4.88 3.09 12.46
N THR A 48 3.59 2.92 12.76
CA THR A 48 3.02 3.09 14.12
C THR A 48 2.72 1.76 14.82
N THR A 49 2.63 0.66 14.09
CA THR A 49 2.35 -0.65 14.68
C THR A 49 3.49 -1.13 15.58
N ASN A 50 3.13 -1.78 16.69
CA ASN A 50 4.05 -2.42 17.63
C ASN A 50 4.21 -3.93 17.38
N LEU A 51 3.75 -4.44 16.22
CA LEU A 51 3.90 -5.85 15.86
C LEU A 51 5.39 -6.23 15.78
N LYS A 52 5.78 -7.24 16.56
CA LYS A 52 7.15 -7.78 16.66
C LYS A 52 7.50 -8.71 15.49
N ILE A 53 7.40 -8.18 14.27
CA ILE A 53 7.76 -8.89 13.03
C ILE A 53 8.71 -8.03 12.18
N LYS A 54 9.40 -8.64 11.21
CA LYS A 54 10.33 -7.92 10.32
C LYS A 54 9.61 -6.84 9.49
N GLY A 55 10.30 -5.75 9.15
CA GLY A 55 9.75 -4.65 8.34
C GLY A 55 9.04 -5.10 7.07
N VAL A 56 9.67 -5.96 6.28
CA VAL A 56 9.07 -6.53 5.05
C VAL A 56 7.75 -7.24 5.35
N ALA A 57 7.68 -8.05 6.41
CA ALA A 57 6.45 -8.76 6.78
C ALA A 57 5.32 -7.79 7.17
N LYS A 58 5.62 -6.69 7.89
CA LYS A 58 4.63 -5.62 8.13
C LYS A 58 4.17 -4.99 6.82
N GLY A 59 5.13 -4.75 5.93
CA GLY A 59 4.93 -4.21 4.59
C GLY A 59 4.05 -5.08 3.70
N ILE A 60 3.99 -6.39 3.93
CA ILE A 60 3.07 -7.27 3.23
C ILE A 60 1.72 -7.28 3.96
N ILE A 61 1.73 -7.66 5.25
CA ILE A 61 0.49 -7.94 5.99
C ILE A 61 -0.42 -6.71 6.05
N ILE A 62 0.13 -5.52 6.35
CA ILE A 62 -0.70 -4.32 6.56
C ILE A 62 -1.39 -3.86 5.28
N PRO A 63 -0.69 -3.64 4.14
CA PRO A 63 -1.37 -3.31 2.88
C PRO A 63 -2.39 -4.35 2.44
N PHE A 64 -2.14 -5.65 2.62
CA PHE A 64 -3.14 -6.68 2.30
C PHE A 64 -4.37 -6.59 3.19
N LEU A 65 -4.23 -6.27 4.49
CA LEU A 65 -5.37 -6.03 5.38
C LEU A 65 -6.17 -4.78 4.99
N VAL A 66 -5.49 -3.71 4.59
CA VAL A 66 -6.13 -2.48 4.12
C VAL A 66 -6.82 -2.69 2.76
N LEU A 67 -6.23 -3.49 1.88
CA LEU A 67 -6.78 -3.86 0.58
C LEU A 67 -8.02 -4.77 0.69
N PHE A 68 -8.09 -5.61 1.73
CA PHE A 68 -9.08 -6.68 1.86
C PHE A 68 -10.54 -6.27 1.56
N PRO A 69 -11.10 -5.20 2.15
CA PRO A 69 -12.47 -4.78 1.82
C PRO A 69 -12.63 -4.41 0.34
N SER A 70 -11.67 -3.69 -0.24
CA SER A 70 -11.68 -3.33 -1.66
C SER A 70 -11.51 -4.56 -2.56
N ALA A 71 -10.68 -5.53 -2.15
CA ALA A 71 -10.49 -6.77 -2.90
C ALA A 71 -11.77 -7.59 -3.01
N ILE A 72 -12.62 -7.62 -1.98
CA ILE A 72 -13.94 -8.28 -2.05
C ILE A 72 -14.81 -7.61 -3.10
N ILE A 73 -14.90 -6.27 -3.08
CA ILE A 73 -15.73 -5.50 -4.02
C ILE A 73 -15.23 -5.66 -5.46
N ILE A 74 -13.92 -5.54 -5.67
CA ILE A 74 -13.28 -5.67 -6.99
C ILE A 74 -13.43 -7.11 -7.48
N GLY A 75 -13.10 -8.11 -6.66
CA GLY A 75 -13.15 -9.52 -7.03
C GLY A 75 -14.55 -10.02 -7.39
N TRP A 76 -15.59 -9.40 -6.84
CA TRP A 76 -16.97 -9.72 -7.17
C TRP A 76 -17.37 -9.31 -8.60
N LYS A 77 -16.74 -8.25 -9.14
CA LYS A 77 -17.00 -7.74 -10.49
C LYS A 77 -15.97 -8.22 -11.50
N GLU A 78 -14.70 -8.16 -11.12
CA GLU A 78 -13.54 -8.39 -11.98
C GLU A 78 -12.44 -9.17 -11.24
N PRO A 79 -12.60 -10.50 -11.05
CA PRO A 79 -11.68 -11.30 -10.27
C PRO A 79 -10.25 -11.35 -10.84
N PHE A 80 -10.11 -11.30 -12.17
CA PHE A 80 -8.79 -11.30 -12.82
C PHE A 80 -7.98 -10.02 -12.55
N SER A 81 -8.66 -8.90 -12.28
CA SER A 81 -8.02 -7.63 -11.92
C SER A 81 -7.31 -7.71 -10.55
N LEU A 82 -7.65 -8.68 -9.68
CA LEU A 82 -6.97 -8.88 -8.40
C LEU A 82 -5.52 -9.37 -8.55
N ILE A 83 -5.20 -10.09 -9.63
CA ILE A 83 -3.85 -10.63 -9.85
C ILE A 83 -2.81 -9.50 -9.90
N PRO A 84 -2.91 -8.51 -10.81
CA PRO A 84 -1.96 -7.40 -10.84
C PRO A 84 -1.99 -6.57 -9.55
N ILE A 85 -3.15 -6.39 -8.93
CA ILE A 85 -3.28 -5.66 -7.65
C ILE A 85 -2.49 -6.37 -6.54
N PHE A 86 -2.62 -7.69 -6.41
CA PHE A 86 -1.89 -8.45 -5.39
C PHE A 86 -0.39 -8.45 -5.64
N ILE A 87 0.04 -8.58 -6.90
CA ILE A 87 1.46 -8.48 -7.26
C ILE A 87 2.01 -7.09 -6.88
N MET A 88 1.30 -6.03 -7.25
CA MET A 88 1.72 -4.65 -6.94
C MET A 88 1.75 -4.40 -5.43
N THR A 89 0.71 -4.85 -4.72
CA THR A 89 0.61 -4.76 -3.25
C THR A 89 1.77 -5.48 -2.57
N LEU A 90 2.15 -6.66 -3.07
CA LEU A 90 3.28 -7.41 -2.55
C LEU A 90 4.60 -6.67 -2.77
N ILE A 91 4.85 -6.15 -3.99
CA ILE A 91 6.10 -5.47 -4.36
C ILE A 91 6.24 -4.15 -3.58
N LEU A 92 5.28 -3.24 -3.74
CA LEU A 92 5.32 -1.92 -3.12
C LEU A 92 5.19 -2.02 -1.60
N GLY A 93 4.38 -2.96 -1.09
CA GLY A 93 4.24 -3.20 0.33
C GLY A 93 5.54 -3.68 0.97
N SER A 94 6.18 -4.69 0.36
CA SER A 94 7.48 -5.18 0.83
C SER A 94 8.54 -4.08 0.84
N ALA A 95 8.61 -3.27 -0.22
CA ALA A 95 9.53 -2.16 -0.31
C ALA A 95 9.26 -1.08 0.76
N LEU A 96 7.99 -0.70 0.93
CA LEU A 96 7.57 0.28 1.93
C LEU A 96 7.92 -0.19 3.35
N GLY A 97 7.59 -1.44 3.69
CA GLY A 97 7.92 -2.04 4.98
C GLY A 97 9.42 -2.12 5.24
N PHE A 98 10.21 -2.51 4.24
CA PHE A 98 11.67 -2.53 4.34
C PHE A 98 12.26 -1.14 4.60
N LEU A 99 11.84 -0.13 3.82
CA LEU A 99 12.36 1.22 3.91
C LEU A 99 12.00 1.88 5.26
N ILE A 100 10.76 1.70 5.74
CA ILE A 100 10.34 2.23 7.04
C ILE A 100 11.13 1.58 8.18
N ASP A 101 11.41 0.28 8.10
CA ASP A 101 12.13 -0.44 9.16
C ASP A 101 13.63 -0.12 9.15
N LYS A 102 14.21 0.05 7.95
CA LYS A 102 15.63 0.36 7.77
C LYS A 102 15.98 1.82 8.12
N TYR A 103 15.12 2.77 7.78
CA TYR A 103 15.40 4.20 7.93
C TYR A 103 14.57 4.88 9.02
N GLY A 104 13.54 4.21 9.54
CA GLY A 104 12.70 4.71 10.62
C GLY A 104 13.42 4.61 11.96
N LYS A 105 13.86 5.76 12.47
CA LYS A 105 14.32 5.93 13.85
C LYS A 105 13.16 6.26 14.78
#